data_AF-A0A7X9P6R8-F1
#
_entry.id   AF-A0A7X9P6R8-F1
#
_cell.length_a   1.000
_cell.length_b   1.000
_cell.length_c   1.000
_cell.angle_alpha   90.00
_cell.angle_beta   90.00
_cell.angle_gamma   90.00
#
_symmetry.space_group_name_H-M   'P 1'
#
loop_
_entity.id
_entity.type
_entity.pdbx_description
1 polymer ?
#
loop_
_entity_poly.entity_id
_entity_poly.type
_entity_poly.pdbx_seq_one_letter_code
_entity_poly.pdbx_strand_id
1 'polypeptide(L)'
;MTEHVAPPRWDFWARQFLFAALLGTIVGQWLMMLVGLVVPEGFGHVHSILFCCVYVPLGGVVPAVLWWSWRRWRREPSFRERPRGSDLRWTLLALGTFLVWSQSYTLVAWLAAGRELHYFPATLENALPFWPPATLVYLTVYWFVILPPLLAPDVLPRRRVAAAYALALLPCLLAFLVFPVGMARPAVDPQAGILEWGLWVVYRTDPPRNCFPSSHCAMAMIAGLLLFEIDRRLGRLGVLYACLIGVSTLLTRQHYLVDVLAGFAVAGTAWWVVFRRGRERAGAYWPEPSSPRSNAAHSSSGIGKVCSAAGNAPARTSSQ
;
A
#
# COMPACT_ATOMS: atom_id res chain seq x y z
N MET A 1 0.24 37.47 -8.80
CA MET A 1 1.58 37.14 -8.26
C MET A 1 1.75 35.64 -8.30
N THR A 2 2.60 35.13 -9.19
CA THR A 2 3.05 33.72 -9.11
C THR A 2 4.01 33.64 -7.94
N GLU A 3 3.61 32.97 -6.86
CA GLU A 3 4.50 32.66 -5.74
C GLU A 3 5.76 32.00 -6.29
N HIS A 4 6.91 32.66 -6.12
CA HIS A 4 8.19 32.12 -6.54
C HIS A 4 8.60 31.04 -5.54
N VAL A 5 8.19 29.79 -5.82
CA VAL A 5 8.57 28.65 -4.99
C VAL A 5 10.04 28.34 -5.23
N ALA A 6 10.88 28.59 -4.22
CA ALA A 6 12.32 28.28 -4.26
C ALA A 6 12.52 26.79 -4.58
N PRO A 7 13.46 26.39 -5.47
CA PRO A 7 13.61 25.00 -5.92
C PRO A 7 13.92 24.02 -4.78
N PRO A 8 13.59 22.71 -4.94
CA PRO A 8 13.88 21.71 -3.93
C PRO A 8 15.39 21.62 -3.72
N ARG A 9 15.82 21.55 -2.45
CA ARG A 9 17.23 21.44 -2.09
C ARG A 9 17.82 20.12 -2.61
N TRP A 10 19.13 20.09 -2.87
CA TRP A 10 19.80 18.91 -3.41
C TRP A 10 19.61 17.65 -2.53
N ASP A 11 19.51 17.83 -1.20
CA ASP A 11 19.32 16.73 -0.24
C ASP A 11 17.94 16.07 -0.35
N PHE A 12 16.94 16.77 -0.88
CA PHE A 12 15.64 16.19 -1.21
C PHE A 12 15.75 15.19 -2.36
N TRP A 13 16.37 15.59 -3.47
CA TRP A 13 16.55 14.73 -4.64
C TRP A 13 17.50 13.58 -4.36
N ALA A 14 18.59 13.84 -3.63
CA ALA A 14 19.51 12.81 -3.19
C ALA A 14 18.80 11.75 -2.34
N ARG A 15 17.88 12.14 -1.45
CA ARG A 15 17.09 11.20 -0.65
C ARG A 15 16.12 10.37 -1.48
N GLN A 16 15.37 10.97 -2.40
CA GLN A 16 14.44 10.23 -3.26
C GLN A 16 15.18 9.27 -4.20
N PHE A 17 16.34 9.67 -4.70
CA PHE A 17 17.23 8.83 -5.48
C PHE A 17 17.83 7.69 -4.65
N LEU A 18 18.46 7.98 -3.51
CA LEU A 18 18.98 6.96 -2.58
C LEU A 18 17.89 5.99 -2.14
N PHE A 19 16.68 6.50 -1.93
CA PHE A 19 15.51 5.73 -1.55
C PHE A 19 15.11 4.73 -2.66
N ALA A 20 14.95 5.22 -3.88
CA ALA A 20 14.58 4.37 -5.01
C ALA A 20 15.74 3.43 -5.43
N ALA A 21 16.99 3.87 -5.23
CA ALA A 21 18.19 3.07 -5.38
C ALA A 21 18.22 1.95 -4.33
N LEU A 22 18.11 2.23 -3.03
CA LEU A 22 18.07 1.23 -1.96
C LEU A 22 16.94 0.22 -2.16
N LEU A 23 15.77 0.65 -2.60
CA LEU A 23 14.67 -0.25 -2.97
C LEU A 23 15.07 -1.18 -4.13
N GLY A 24 15.65 -0.64 -5.20
CA GLY A 24 16.16 -1.43 -6.32
C GLY A 24 17.33 -2.34 -5.93
N THR A 25 18.22 -1.88 -5.05
CA THR A 25 19.43 -2.58 -4.59
C THR A 25 19.10 -3.67 -3.58
N ILE A 26 18.16 -3.47 -2.65
CA ILE A 26 17.71 -4.51 -1.71
C ILE A 26 17.01 -5.63 -2.49
N VAL A 27 16.09 -5.29 -3.41
CA VAL A 27 15.44 -6.28 -4.27
C VAL A 27 16.46 -7.02 -5.14
N GLY A 28 17.41 -6.29 -5.74
CA GLY A 28 18.50 -6.87 -6.53
C GLY A 28 19.47 -7.73 -5.71
N GLN A 29 19.82 -7.33 -4.48
CA GLN A 29 20.76 -8.06 -3.61
C GLN A 29 20.15 -9.34 -3.03
N TRP A 30 18.86 -9.34 -2.67
CA TRP A 30 18.18 -10.58 -2.25
C TRP A 30 18.04 -11.57 -3.41
N LEU A 31 17.78 -11.09 -4.63
CA LEU A 31 17.85 -11.90 -5.84
C LEU A 31 19.27 -12.43 -6.08
N MET A 32 20.31 -11.60 -5.94
CA MET A 32 21.72 -12.00 -6.13
C MET A 32 22.19 -13.06 -5.11
N MET A 33 21.85 -12.89 -3.84
CA MET A 33 22.26 -13.83 -2.77
C MET A 33 21.60 -15.20 -2.95
N LEU A 34 20.36 -15.25 -3.44
CA LEU A 34 19.66 -16.49 -3.78
C LEU A 34 20.18 -17.12 -5.08
N VAL A 35 20.53 -16.31 -6.08
CA VAL A 35 21.12 -16.77 -7.35
C VAL A 35 22.52 -17.34 -7.13
N GLY A 36 23.33 -16.75 -6.26
CA GLY A 36 24.68 -17.22 -5.94
C GLY A 36 24.74 -18.52 -5.12
N LEU A 37 23.66 -18.88 -4.42
CA LEU A 37 23.60 -20.11 -3.62
C LEU A 37 23.11 -21.34 -4.38
N VAL A 38 22.51 -21.16 -5.58
CA VAL A 38 21.71 -22.22 -6.23
C VAL A 38 22.06 -22.46 -7.70
N VAL A 39 22.77 -21.56 -8.38
CA VAL A 39 23.11 -21.74 -9.81
C VAL A 39 24.26 -22.74 -9.99
N PRO A 40 24.03 -23.90 -10.66
CA PRO A 40 25.10 -24.80 -11.09
C PRO A 40 25.93 -24.14 -12.19
N GLU A 41 27.19 -24.53 -12.32
CA GLU A 41 28.11 -24.06 -13.37
C GLU A 41 27.42 -24.04 -14.75
N GLY A 42 27.19 -22.85 -15.32
CA GLY A 42 26.57 -22.71 -16.65
C GLY A 42 25.79 -21.41 -16.91
N PHE A 43 25.29 -20.72 -15.87
CA PHE A 43 24.60 -19.43 -16.05
C PHE A 43 25.54 -18.26 -15.69
N GLY A 44 26.16 -17.65 -16.71
CA GLY A 44 27.14 -16.57 -16.51
C GLY A 44 26.54 -15.33 -15.83
N HIS A 45 27.33 -14.70 -14.95
CA HIS A 45 26.96 -13.50 -14.16
C HIS A 45 26.23 -12.41 -14.97
N VAL A 46 26.53 -12.27 -16.26
CA VAL A 46 25.92 -11.28 -17.17
C VAL A 46 24.41 -11.49 -17.35
N HIS A 47 23.92 -12.73 -17.46
CA HIS A 47 22.49 -12.99 -17.64
C HIS A 47 21.69 -12.70 -16.37
N SER A 48 22.25 -13.02 -15.20
CA SER A 48 21.70 -12.66 -13.90
C SER A 48 21.66 -11.14 -13.70
N ILE A 49 22.70 -10.42 -14.14
CA ILE A 49 22.76 -8.95 -14.12
C ILE A 49 21.69 -8.34 -15.05
N LEU A 50 21.54 -8.85 -16.27
CA LEU A 50 20.53 -8.36 -17.23
C LEU A 50 19.10 -8.61 -16.72
N PHE A 51 18.83 -9.80 -16.15
CA PHE A 51 17.55 -10.07 -15.50
C PHE A 51 17.30 -9.13 -14.32
N CYS A 52 18.32 -8.85 -13.50
CA CYS A 52 18.22 -7.86 -12.43
C CYS A 52 17.91 -6.45 -12.98
N CYS A 53 18.54 -6.01 -14.07
CA CYS A 53 18.25 -4.72 -14.70
C CYS A 53 16.80 -4.62 -15.22
N VAL A 54 16.20 -5.75 -15.61
CA VAL A 54 14.78 -5.85 -16.01
C VAL A 54 13.84 -5.92 -14.81
N TYR A 55 14.25 -6.63 -13.75
CA TYR A 55 13.45 -6.87 -12.54
C TYR A 55 13.45 -5.70 -11.57
N VAL A 56 14.49 -4.89 -11.63
CA VAL A 56 14.62 -3.72 -10.80
C VAL A 56 13.61 -2.68 -11.32
N PRO A 57 12.61 -2.28 -10.52
CA PRO A 57 11.64 -1.28 -10.92
C PRO A 57 12.25 0.12 -11.06
N LEU A 58 13.59 0.26 -11.11
CA LEU A 58 14.27 1.55 -11.22
C LEU A 58 13.77 2.32 -12.44
N GLY A 59 13.48 1.64 -13.56
CA GLY A 59 13.03 2.30 -14.78
C GLY A 59 11.66 2.98 -14.69
N GLY A 60 10.74 2.46 -13.87
CA GLY A 60 9.36 2.97 -13.76
C GLY A 60 9.02 3.58 -12.41
N VAL A 61 9.47 2.95 -11.32
CA VAL A 61 9.18 3.40 -9.94
C VAL A 61 10.02 4.61 -9.58
N VAL A 62 11.29 4.69 -9.98
CA VAL A 62 12.11 5.89 -9.68
C VAL A 62 11.51 7.12 -10.36
N PRO A 63 11.23 7.14 -11.68
CA PRO A 63 10.61 8.30 -12.30
C PRO A 63 9.22 8.60 -11.73
N ALA A 64 8.41 7.58 -11.41
CA ALA A 64 7.07 7.79 -10.84
C ALA A 64 7.12 8.40 -9.43
N VAL A 65 8.01 7.91 -8.56
CA VAL A 65 8.22 8.46 -7.22
C VAL A 65 8.80 9.87 -7.31
N LEU A 66 9.80 10.10 -8.17
CA LEU A 66 10.37 11.44 -8.37
C LEU A 66 9.32 12.43 -8.90
N TRP A 67 8.54 12.02 -9.90
CA TRP A 67 7.46 12.84 -10.47
C TRP A 67 6.36 13.12 -9.44
N TRP A 68 5.96 12.13 -8.65
CA TRP A 68 4.96 12.28 -7.60
C TRP A 68 5.45 13.23 -6.50
N SER A 69 6.66 13.00 -5.99
CA SER A 69 7.30 13.84 -4.97
C SER A 69 7.45 15.27 -5.45
N TRP A 70 7.82 15.49 -6.71
CA TRP A 70 7.87 16.82 -7.34
C TRP A 70 6.50 17.48 -7.46
N ARG A 71 5.48 16.71 -7.88
CA ARG A 71 4.10 17.21 -7.99
C ARG A 71 3.55 17.65 -6.65
N ARG A 72 3.77 16.88 -5.57
CA ARG A 72 3.37 17.27 -4.21
C ARG A 72 4.15 18.47 -3.72
N TRP A 73 5.47 18.46 -3.91
CA TRP A 73 6.33 19.59 -3.57
C TRP A 73 5.85 20.89 -4.23
N ARG A 74 5.38 20.87 -5.48
CA ARG A 74 4.81 22.07 -6.13
C ARG A 74 3.45 22.51 -5.62
N ARG A 75 2.66 21.60 -5.04
CA ARG A 75 1.25 21.86 -4.69
C ARG A 75 0.99 22.03 -3.19
N GLU A 76 1.88 21.53 -2.34
CA GLU A 76 1.61 21.38 -0.91
C GLU A 76 2.71 22.02 -0.05
N PRO A 77 2.41 23.14 0.64
CA PRO A 77 3.35 23.79 1.56
C PRO A 77 3.80 22.88 2.71
N SER A 78 2.87 22.10 3.28
CA SER A 78 3.15 21.13 4.35
C SER A 78 4.18 20.07 3.95
N PHE A 79 4.24 19.70 2.67
CA PHE A 79 5.24 18.78 2.14
C PHE A 79 6.64 19.43 2.07
N ARG A 80 6.72 20.75 1.86
CA ARG A 80 7.98 21.51 1.81
C ARG A 80 8.58 21.75 3.19
N GLU A 81 7.71 21.99 4.16
CA GLU A 81 8.08 22.38 5.52
C GLU A 81 8.32 21.19 6.47
N ARG A 82 8.46 19.98 5.91
CA ARG A 82 8.65 18.76 6.70
C ARG A 82 9.88 18.85 7.63
N PRO A 83 9.73 18.44 8.91
CA PRO A 83 10.87 18.33 9.81
C PRO A 83 11.93 17.38 9.23
N ARG A 84 13.20 17.79 9.31
CA ARG A 84 14.35 16.95 8.93
C ARG A 84 14.29 15.61 9.68
N GLY A 85 14.46 14.50 8.96
CA GLY A 85 14.47 13.15 9.53
C GLY A 85 13.10 12.46 9.65
N SER A 86 12.00 13.13 9.30
CA SER A 86 10.68 12.50 9.15
C SER A 86 10.70 11.38 8.10
N ASP A 87 11.34 11.62 6.95
CA ASP A 87 11.51 10.63 5.88
C ASP A 87 12.22 9.35 6.36
N LEU A 88 13.26 9.47 7.19
CA LEU A 88 13.99 8.32 7.73
C LEU A 88 13.07 7.39 8.53
N ARG A 89 12.20 7.95 9.36
CA ARG A 89 11.26 7.15 10.19
C ARG A 89 10.26 6.37 9.33
N TRP A 90 9.88 6.92 8.18
CA TRP A 90 8.97 6.27 7.23
C TRP A 90 9.68 5.24 6.36
N THR A 91 10.92 5.52 5.96
CA THR A 91 11.81 4.52 5.36
C THR A 91 12.03 3.32 6.29
N LEU A 92 12.34 3.58 7.56
CA LEU A 92 12.51 2.53 8.56
C LEU A 92 11.21 1.75 8.81
N LEU A 93 10.05 2.42 8.83
CA LEU A 93 8.77 1.72 8.94
C LEU A 93 8.51 0.82 7.73
N ALA A 94 8.80 1.32 6.52
CA ALA A 94 8.56 0.57 5.29
C ALA A 94 9.50 -0.64 5.17
N LEU A 95 10.79 -0.44 5.40
CA LEU A 95 11.80 -1.52 5.45
C LEU A 95 11.51 -2.50 6.59
N GLY A 96 11.16 -1.99 7.77
CA GLY A 96 10.78 -2.81 8.92
C GLY A 96 9.53 -3.65 8.66
N THR A 97 8.53 -3.10 7.96
CA THR A 97 7.32 -3.85 7.55
C THR A 97 7.69 -5.00 6.61
N PHE A 98 8.51 -4.74 5.60
CA PHE A 98 8.99 -5.78 4.69
C PHE A 98 9.83 -6.84 5.41
N LEU A 99 10.74 -6.43 6.28
CA LEU A 99 11.58 -7.34 7.06
C LEU A 99 10.72 -8.21 7.98
N VAL A 100 9.84 -7.61 8.79
CA VAL A 100 8.94 -8.36 9.68
C VAL A 100 8.09 -9.35 8.88
N TRP A 101 7.52 -8.93 7.76
CA TRP A 101 6.72 -9.82 6.92
C TRP A 101 7.56 -10.98 6.37
N SER A 102 8.67 -10.71 5.69
CA SER A 102 9.51 -11.75 5.09
C SER A 102 10.06 -12.73 6.13
N GLN A 103 10.58 -12.24 7.25
CA GLN A 103 11.20 -13.10 8.26
C GLN A 103 10.16 -13.93 9.01
N SER A 104 9.01 -13.35 9.36
CA SER A 104 7.93 -14.11 10.03
C SER A 104 7.31 -15.15 9.09
N TYR A 105 7.16 -14.84 7.81
CA TYR A 105 6.71 -15.79 6.80
C TYR A 105 7.63 -17.01 6.70
N THR A 106 8.94 -16.78 6.57
CA THR A 106 9.95 -17.86 6.51
C THR A 106 10.01 -18.65 7.82
N LEU A 107 9.95 -17.97 8.97
CA LEU A 107 9.94 -18.61 10.27
C LEU A 107 8.74 -19.54 10.42
N VAL A 108 7.54 -19.09 10.07
CA VAL A 108 6.34 -19.93 10.16
C VAL A 108 6.38 -21.10 9.18
N ALA A 109 6.91 -20.90 7.96
CA ALA A 109 7.15 -22.01 7.04
C ALA A 109 8.11 -23.05 7.64
N TRP A 110 9.20 -22.60 8.28
CA TRP A 110 10.15 -23.48 8.95
C TRP A 110 9.52 -24.22 10.13
N LEU A 111 8.74 -23.53 10.98
CA LEU A 111 8.00 -24.16 12.09
C LEU A 111 6.94 -25.16 11.62
N ALA A 112 6.38 -24.95 10.43
CA ALA A 112 5.43 -25.86 9.80
C ALA A 112 6.11 -27.00 9.02
N ALA A 113 7.44 -27.04 8.95
CA ALA A 113 8.16 -28.09 8.24
C ALA A 113 7.91 -29.47 8.88
N GLY A 114 7.66 -30.47 8.03
CA GLY A 114 7.38 -31.84 8.47
C GLY A 114 5.95 -32.08 8.98
N ARG A 115 5.10 -31.04 9.06
CA ARG A 115 3.68 -31.21 9.38
C ARG A 115 2.90 -31.69 8.16
N GLU A 116 1.85 -32.45 8.41
CA GLU A 116 0.86 -32.80 7.39
C GLU A 116 0.21 -31.53 6.84
N LEU A 117 0.07 -31.45 5.52
CA LEU A 117 -0.48 -30.29 4.82
C LEU A 117 -1.90 -30.57 4.36
N HIS A 118 -2.75 -29.55 4.47
CA HIS A 118 -4.08 -29.57 3.89
C HIS A 118 -4.04 -29.05 2.45
N TYR A 119 -4.97 -29.52 1.62
CA TYR A 119 -5.06 -29.11 0.22
C TYR A 119 -6.51 -28.82 -0.15
N PHE A 120 -6.75 -27.71 -0.85
CA PHE A 120 -8.05 -27.41 -1.41
C PHE A 120 -8.21 -28.02 -2.81
N PRO A 121 -9.46 -28.25 -3.27
CA PRO A 121 -9.71 -28.65 -4.65
C PRO A 121 -9.27 -27.56 -5.62
N ALA A 122 -8.34 -27.88 -6.53
CA ALA A 122 -7.78 -26.96 -7.52
C ALA A 122 -8.67 -26.76 -8.76
N THR A 123 -9.99 -26.58 -8.59
CA THR A 123 -10.94 -26.61 -9.72
C THR A 123 -10.73 -25.45 -10.69
N LEU A 124 -10.64 -24.22 -10.19
CA LEU A 124 -10.41 -23.05 -11.02
C LEU A 124 -8.97 -22.98 -11.51
N GLU A 125 -8.01 -23.29 -10.64
CA GLU A 125 -6.58 -23.21 -10.94
C GLU A 125 -6.25 -24.14 -12.10
N ASN A 126 -6.86 -25.33 -12.15
CA ASN A 126 -6.69 -26.28 -13.25
C ASN A 126 -7.34 -25.83 -14.56
N ALA A 127 -8.38 -24.98 -14.51
CA ALA A 127 -8.97 -24.37 -15.70
C ALA A 127 -8.15 -23.18 -16.22
N LEU A 128 -7.36 -22.52 -15.36
CA LEU A 128 -6.50 -21.42 -15.74
C LEU A 128 -5.20 -21.93 -16.39
N PRO A 129 -4.68 -21.21 -17.41
CA PRO A 129 -3.40 -21.55 -18.00
C PRO A 129 -2.27 -21.37 -16.99
N PHE A 130 -1.36 -22.33 -16.94
CA PHE A 130 -0.10 -22.15 -16.23
C PHE A 130 0.80 -21.21 -17.04
N TRP A 131 1.16 -20.06 -16.48
CA TRP A 131 1.86 -19.00 -17.21
C TRP A 131 3.03 -18.41 -16.41
N PRO A 132 4.25 -18.99 -16.53
CA PRO A 132 5.44 -18.55 -15.80
C PRO A 132 5.77 -17.04 -15.88
N PRO A 133 5.59 -16.34 -17.03
CA PRO A 133 5.74 -14.89 -17.13
C PRO A 133 4.96 -14.07 -16.10
N ALA A 134 3.83 -14.57 -15.58
CA ALA A 134 3.07 -13.90 -14.53
C ALA A 134 3.88 -13.70 -13.23
N THR A 135 4.96 -14.47 -13.03
CA THR A 135 5.92 -14.28 -11.93
C THR A 135 6.49 -12.87 -11.88
N LEU A 136 6.66 -12.20 -13.03
CA LEU A 136 7.12 -10.82 -13.09
C LEU A 136 6.18 -9.87 -12.33
N VAL A 137 4.88 -10.10 -12.44
CA VAL A 137 3.87 -9.32 -11.72
C VAL A 137 3.71 -9.80 -10.29
N TYR A 138 3.91 -11.09 -10.01
CA TYR A 138 3.84 -11.63 -8.66
C TYR A 138 4.87 -10.98 -7.71
N LEU A 139 6.17 -10.96 -8.07
CA LEU A 139 7.18 -10.47 -7.11
C LEU A 139 7.18 -8.93 -6.98
N THR A 140 6.39 -8.19 -7.76
CA THR A 140 6.23 -6.75 -7.53
C THR A 140 5.57 -6.42 -6.20
N VAL A 141 4.90 -7.40 -5.57
CA VAL A 141 4.33 -7.27 -4.23
C VAL A 141 5.34 -6.74 -3.21
N TYR A 142 6.61 -7.12 -3.31
CA TYR A 142 7.65 -6.74 -2.36
C TYR A 142 7.92 -5.23 -2.33
N TRP A 143 7.94 -4.57 -3.49
CA TRP A 143 8.08 -3.12 -3.54
C TRP A 143 6.73 -2.40 -3.39
N PHE A 144 5.63 -3.02 -3.85
CA PHE A 144 4.31 -2.42 -3.75
C PHE A 144 3.88 -2.24 -2.29
N VAL A 145 4.21 -3.20 -1.42
CA VAL A 145 3.97 -3.14 0.02
C VAL A 145 4.60 -1.94 0.69
N ILE A 146 5.80 -1.54 0.26
CA ILE A 146 6.49 -0.45 0.92
C ILE A 146 6.06 0.91 0.37
N LEU A 147 5.42 0.96 -0.80
CA LEU A 147 5.09 2.20 -1.50
C LEU A 147 4.21 3.19 -0.68
N PRO A 148 3.10 2.77 -0.03
CA PRO A 148 2.22 3.71 0.69
C PRO A 148 2.90 4.53 1.81
N PRO A 149 3.64 3.95 2.76
CA PRO A 149 4.34 4.74 3.80
C PRO A 149 5.35 5.73 3.23
N LEU A 150 5.83 5.51 1.99
CA LEU A 150 6.88 6.31 1.36
C LEU A 150 6.29 7.46 0.53
N LEU A 151 5.14 7.26 -0.11
CA LEU A 151 4.50 8.28 -0.96
C LEU A 151 3.83 9.42 -0.18
N ALA A 152 3.34 9.18 1.04
CA ALA A 152 2.59 10.19 1.77
C ALA A 152 2.68 10.06 3.31
N PRO A 153 3.89 10.20 3.87
CA PRO A 153 4.15 10.10 5.30
C PRO A 153 3.42 11.12 6.20
N ASP A 154 2.85 12.20 5.67
CA ASP A 154 2.13 13.19 6.51
C ASP A 154 0.61 12.99 6.51
N VAL A 155 0.10 12.21 5.55
CA VAL A 155 -1.34 11.98 5.41
C VAL A 155 -1.77 10.83 6.32
N LEU A 156 -0.89 9.84 6.48
CA LEU A 156 -1.19 8.62 7.23
C LEU A 156 -0.56 8.68 8.62
N PRO A 157 -1.32 8.44 9.71
CA PRO A 157 -0.71 8.29 11.03
C PRO A 157 0.15 7.01 11.07
N ARG A 158 1.47 7.12 11.33
CA ARG A 158 2.41 5.97 11.39
C ARG A 158 1.87 4.76 12.16
N ARG A 159 1.29 5.01 13.34
CA ARG A 159 0.71 3.95 14.19
C ARG A 159 -0.44 3.21 13.51
N ARG A 160 -1.27 3.91 12.73
CA ARG A 160 -2.36 3.29 11.96
C ARG A 160 -1.81 2.47 10.79
N VAL A 161 -0.79 2.97 10.09
CA VAL A 161 -0.13 2.20 9.03
C VAL A 161 0.48 0.91 9.58
N ALA A 162 1.25 1.00 10.65
CA ALA A 162 1.84 -0.17 11.30
C ALA A 162 0.77 -1.16 11.78
N ALA A 163 -0.30 -0.67 12.41
CA ALA A 163 -1.41 -1.52 12.86
C ALA A 163 -2.15 -2.18 11.69
N ALA A 164 -2.34 -1.48 10.57
CA ALA A 164 -3.00 -2.03 9.39
C ALA A 164 -2.21 -3.18 8.77
N TYR A 165 -0.89 -3.04 8.59
CA TYR A 165 -0.05 -4.14 8.13
C TYR A 165 0.00 -5.29 9.13
N ALA A 166 0.14 -5.01 10.43
CA ALA A 166 0.16 -6.05 11.45
C ALA A 166 -1.16 -6.85 11.48
N LEU A 167 -2.31 -6.17 11.41
CA LEU A 167 -3.63 -6.82 11.38
C LEU A 167 -3.91 -7.54 10.06
N ALA A 168 -3.26 -7.16 8.96
CA ALA A 168 -3.32 -7.90 7.71
C ALA A 168 -2.42 -9.15 7.73
N LEU A 169 -1.29 -9.11 8.44
CA LEU A 169 -0.29 -10.17 8.47
C LEU A 169 -0.57 -11.23 9.55
N LEU A 170 -0.87 -10.82 10.77
CA LEU A 170 -1.00 -11.73 11.92
C LEU A 170 -2.04 -12.85 11.70
N PRO A 171 -3.23 -12.59 11.14
CA PRO A 171 -4.19 -13.67 10.86
C PRO A 171 -3.64 -14.71 9.87
N CYS A 172 -2.87 -14.28 8.86
CA CYS A 172 -2.21 -15.20 7.93
C CYS A 172 -1.21 -16.09 8.66
N LEU A 173 -0.31 -15.48 9.47
CA LEU A 173 0.71 -16.23 10.22
C LEU A 173 0.09 -17.25 11.18
N LEU A 174 -0.98 -16.88 11.88
CA LEU A 174 -1.69 -17.78 12.77
C LEU A 174 -2.34 -18.94 12.01
N ALA A 175 -2.98 -18.65 10.88
CA ALA A 175 -3.58 -19.68 10.04
C ALA A 175 -2.53 -20.66 9.50
N PHE A 176 -1.37 -20.18 9.04
CA PHE A 176 -0.27 -21.05 8.58
C PHE A 176 0.25 -22.00 9.68
N LEU A 177 0.21 -21.57 10.95
CA LEU A 177 0.60 -22.42 12.09
C LEU A 177 -0.50 -23.40 12.49
N VAL A 178 -1.77 -23.00 12.46
CA VAL A 178 -2.88 -23.84 12.95
C VAL A 178 -3.36 -24.81 11.88
N PHE A 179 -3.41 -24.36 10.63
CA PHE A 179 -3.96 -25.06 9.48
C PHE A 179 -3.05 -24.85 8.25
N PRO A 180 -1.88 -25.51 8.20
CA PRO A 180 -0.93 -25.33 7.10
C PRO A 180 -1.52 -25.88 5.81
N VAL A 181 -1.79 -25.00 4.85
CA VAL A 181 -2.29 -25.37 3.52
C VAL A 181 -1.12 -25.37 2.54
N GLY A 182 -0.96 -26.47 1.83
CA GLY A 182 0.00 -26.59 0.74
C GLY A 182 -0.64 -26.50 -0.62
N MET A 183 0.19 -26.35 -1.65
CA MET A 183 -0.26 -26.37 -3.04
C MET A 183 0.64 -27.26 -3.90
N ALA A 184 0.02 -28.10 -4.72
CA ALA A 184 0.74 -28.88 -5.72
C ALA A 184 1.15 -27.96 -6.87
N ARG A 185 2.46 -27.83 -7.09
CA ARG A 185 3.05 -26.98 -8.12
C ARG A 185 3.51 -27.83 -9.32
N PRO A 186 3.24 -27.41 -10.56
CA PRO A 186 3.82 -28.07 -11.74
C PRO A 186 5.35 -28.03 -11.72
N ALA A 187 6.00 -29.04 -12.31
CA ALA A 187 7.43 -28.98 -12.56
C ALA A 187 7.73 -27.86 -13.57
N VAL A 188 8.80 -27.09 -13.31
CA VAL A 188 9.26 -26.01 -14.19
C VAL A 188 10.67 -26.35 -14.62
N ASP A 189 10.92 -26.37 -15.93
CA ASP A 189 12.25 -26.57 -16.49
C ASP A 189 13.02 -25.22 -16.44
N PRO A 190 14.09 -25.10 -15.63
CA PRO A 190 14.88 -23.87 -15.56
C PRO A 190 15.70 -23.60 -16.84
N GLN A 191 15.79 -24.56 -17.78
CA GLN A 191 16.50 -24.40 -19.05
C GLN A 191 15.60 -23.92 -20.19
N ALA A 192 14.27 -23.95 -20.01
CA ALA A 192 13.31 -23.57 -21.05
C ALA A 192 13.34 -22.07 -21.38
N GLY A 193 13.73 -21.21 -20.43
CA GLY A 193 13.80 -19.77 -20.63
C GLY A 193 14.02 -19.00 -19.33
N ILE A 194 14.30 -17.70 -19.46
CA ILE A 194 14.60 -16.82 -18.31
C ILE A 194 13.38 -16.63 -17.39
N LEU A 195 12.16 -16.71 -17.94
CA LEU A 195 10.92 -16.52 -17.18
C LEU A 195 10.54 -17.78 -16.40
N GLU A 196 10.77 -18.95 -17.01
CA GLU A 196 10.66 -20.28 -16.40
C GLU A 196 11.70 -20.44 -15.29
N TRP A 197 12.95 -20.07 -15.55
CA TRP A 197 14.00 -20.01 -14.54
C TRP A 197 13.61 -19.13 -13.35
N GLY A 198 13.04 -17.94 -13.61
CA GLY A 198 12.57 -17.04 -12.56
C GLY A 198 11.51 -17.69 -11.66
N LEU A 199 10.50 -18.33 -12.24
CA LEU A 199 9.49 -19.07 -11.47
C LEU A 199 10.08 -20.26 -10.72
N TRP A 200 11.02 -20.99 -11.33
CA TRP A 200 11.70 -22.11 -10.70
C TRP A 200 12.48 -21.67 -9.44
N VAL A 201 13.17 -20.52 -9.49
CA VAL A 201 13.85 -19.95 -8.31
C VAL A 201 12.84 -19.65 -7.21
N VAL A 202 11.71 -19.03 -7.57
CA VAL A 202 10.63 -18.76 -6.62
C VAL A 202 10.13 -20.04 -5.97
N TYR A 203 9.87 -21.09 -6.75
CA TYR A 203 9.40 -22.38 -6.21
C TYR A 203 10.39 -23.05 -5.26
N ARG A 204 11.69 -22.82 -5.43
CA ARG A 204 12.73 -23.36 -4.53
C ARG A 204 12.91 -22.54 -3.26
N THR A 205 12.64 -21.25 -3.32
CA THR A 205 12.89 -20.32 -2.22
C THR A 205 11.68 -20.06 -1.36
N ASP A 206 10.48 -20.26 -1.90
CA ASP A 206 9.20 -20.12 -1.22
C ASP A 206 8.52 -21.49 -1.08
N PRO A 207 8.61 -22.17 0.08
CA PRO A 207 8.02 -23.49 0.26
C PRO A 207 6.48 -23.48 0.11
N PRO A 208 5.87 -24.47 -0.56
CA PRO A 208 4.43 -24.50 -0.84
C PRO A 208 3.61 -24.96 0.38
N ARG A 209 3.68 -24.23 1.49
CA ARG A 209 3.04 -24.62 2.77
C ARG A 209 2.36 -23.46 3.53
N ASN A 210 2.56 -22.23 3.08
CA ASN A 210 1.95 -21.02 3.65
C ASN A 210 0.86 -20.46 2.70
N CYS A 211 0.00 -21.34 2.17
CA CYS A 211 -0.93 -20.92 1.12
C CYS A 211 -2.12 -20.12 1.68
N PHE A 212 -2.83 -20.65 2.69
CA PHE A 212 -4.10 -20.07 3.13
C PHE A 212 -4.02 -19.36 4.50
N PRO A 213 -4.55 -18.13 4.62
CA PRO A 213 -4.90 -17.17 3.56
C PRO A 213 -3.65 -16.51 2.97
N SER A 214 -3.69 -16.08 1.72
CA SER A 214 -2.49 -15.56 1.04
C SER A 214 -1.99 -14.26 1.69
N SER A 215 -0.82 -14.30 2.35
CA SER A 215 -0.19 -13.10 2.91
C SER A 215 0.27 -12.13 1.82
N HIS A 216 0.70 -12.63 0.65
CA HIS A 216 1.05 -11.79 -0.49
C HIS A 216 -0.15 -10.95 -0.95
N CYS A 217 -1.32 -11.58 -1.09
CA CYS A 217 -2.55 -10.90 -1.48
C CYS A 217 -3.04 -9.94 -0.39
N ALA A 218 -2.97 -10.35 0.89
CA ALA A 218 -3.33 -9.48 2.01
C ALA A 218 -2.46 -8.22 2.05
N MET A 219 -1.15 -8.39 1.91
CA MET A 219 -0.17 -7.31 1.97
C MET A 219 -0.25 -6.38 0.74
N ALA A 220 -0.51 -6.93 -0.45
CA ALA A 220 -0.80 -6.14 -1.64
C ALA A 220 -2.09 -5.31 -1.48
N MET A 221 -3.17 -5.95 -1.03
CA MET A 221 -4.47 -5.29 -0.90
C MET A 221 -4.44 -4.20 0.17
N ILE A 222 -3.82 -4.44 1.34
CA ILE A 222 -3.71 -3.40 2.36
C ILE A 222 -2.87 -2.22 1.86
N ALA A 223 -1.84 -2.46 1.05
CA ALA A 223 -1.09 -1.37 0.42
C ALA A 223 -1.97 -0.54 -0.52
N GLY A 224 -2.79 -1.18 -1.37
CA GLY A 224 -3.78 -0.50 -2.21
C GLY A 224 -4.81 0.32 -1.41
N LEU A 225 -5.29 -0.21 -0.29
CA LEU A 225 -6.23 0.48 0.61
C LEU A 225 -5.58 1.65 1.37
N LEU A 226 -4.30 1.55 1.71
CA LEU A 226 -3.55 2.68 2.26
C LEU A 226 -3.36 3.79 1.21
N LEU A 227 -3.18 3.45 -0.07
CA LEU A 227 -3.16 4.44 -1.15
C LEU A 227 -4.51 5.16 -1.29
N PHE A 228 -5.64 4.50 -0.99
CA PHE A 228 -6.96 5.13 -0.97
C PHE A 228 -7.09 6.23 0.09
N GLU A 229 -6.42 6.05 1.23
CA GLU A 229 -6.37 7.06 2.31
C GLU A 229 -5.45 8.23 1.96
N ILE A 230 -4.59 8.08 0.95
CA ILE A 230 -3.72 9.14 0.43
C ILE A 230 -4.42 9.92 -0.70
N ASP A 231 -4.90 9.20 -1.71
CA ASP A 231 -5.59 9.76 -2.87
C ASP A 231 -6.52 8.72 -3.50
N ARG A 232 -7.77 9.11 -3.81
CA ARG A 232 -8.79 8.17 -4.30
C ARG A 232 -8.49 7.59 -5.69
N ARG A 233 -7.70 8.27 -6.53
CA ARG A 233 -7.28 7.74 -7.84
C ARG A 233 -6.14 6.75 -7.65
N LEU A 234 -5.15 7.09 -6.84
CA LEU A 234 -4.06 6.17 -6.48
C LEU A 234 -4.58 4.90 -5.80
N GLY A 235 -5.54 5.04 -4.88
CA GLY A 235 -6.17 3.89 -4.24
C GLY A 235 -6.87 2.95 -5.21
N ARG A 236 -7.64 3.48 -6.16
CA ARG A 236 -8.30 2.66 -7.20
C ARG A 236 -7.28 1.89 -8.05
N LEU A 237 -6.23 2.58 -8.48
CA LEU A 237 -5.13 1.96 -9.24
C LEU A 237 -4.40 0.92 -8.37
N GLY A 238 -4.16 1.21 -7.09
CA GLY A 238 -3.50 0.31 -6.15
C GLY A 238 -4.31 -0.96 -5.88
N VAL A 239 -5.62 -0.85 -5.69
CA VAL A 239 -6.49 -2.03 -5.52
C VAL A 239 -6.57 -2.85 -6.81
N LEU A 240 -6.67 -2.21 -7.97
CA LEU A 240 -6.59 -2.91 -9.26
C LEU A 240 -5.25 -3.65 -9.40
N TYR A 241 -4.15 -3.02 -8.98
CA TYR A 241 -2.82 -3.63 -9.00
C TYR A 241 -2.70 -4.80 -8.01
N ALA A 242 -3.29 -4.69 -6.82
CA ALA A 242 -3.39 -5.80 -5.87
C ALA A 242 -4.18 -6.98 -6.44
N CYS A 243 -5.28 -6.73 -7.16
CA CYS A 243 -6.01 -7.77 -7.88
C CYS A 243 -5.15 -8.43 -8.97
N LEU A 244 -4.35 -7.64 -9.70
CA LEU A 244 -3.44 -8.16 -10.70
C LEU A 244 -2.36 -9.06 -10.09
N ILE A 245 -1.81 -8.69 -8.93
CA ILE A 245 -0.92 -9.56 -8.13
C ILE A 245 -1.66 -10.83 -7.70
N GLY A 246 -2.91 -10.73 -7.24
CA GLY A 246 -3.72 -11.90 -6.91
C GLY A 246 -3.88 -12.86 -8.10
N VAL A 247 -4.23 -12.34 -9.27
CA VAL A 247 -4.34 -13.14 -10.50
C VAL A 247 -3.01 -13.77 -10.89
N SER A 248 -1.89 -13.06 -10.74
CA SER A 248 -0.59 -13.63 -11.06
C SER A 248 -0.20 -14.80 -10.16
N THR A 249 -0.64 -14.81 -8.88
CA THR A 249 -0.44 -15.97 -8.00
C THR A 249 -1.21 -17.21 -8.46
N LEU A 250 -2.38 -17.05 -9.08
CA LEU A 250 -3.16 -18.17 -9.64
C LEU A 250 -2.46 -18.75 -10.88
N LEU A 251 -2.04 -17.88 -11.80
CA LEU A 251 -1.37 -18.26 -13.05
C LEU A 251 -0.01 -18.93 -12.83
N THR A 252 0.64 -18.62 -11.72
CA THR A 252 1.91 -19.22 -11.28
C THR A 252 1.72 -20.38 -10.30
N ARG A 253 0.48 -20.86 -10.08
CA ARG A 253 0.16 -21.95 -9.13
C ARG A 253 0.81 -21.76 -7.75
N GLN A 254 0.75 -20.53 -7.24
CA GLN A 254 1.22 -20.18 -5.90
C GLN A 254 0.11 -20.25 -4.85
N HIS A 255 -1.11 -19.93 -5.27
CA HIS A 255 -2.26 -19.88 -4.40
C HIS A 255 -3.51 -20.42 -5.09
N TYR A 256 -4.43 -20.93 -4.29
CA TYR A 256 -5.81 -21.14 -4.68
C TYR A 256 -6.57 -19.81 -4.67
N LEU A 257 -7.65 -19.70 -5.42
CA LEU A 257 -8.55 -18.54 -5.42
C LEU A 257 -9.05 -18.23 -4.01
N VAL A 258 -9.37 -19.27 -3.23
CA VAL A 258 -9.82 -19.11 -1.85
C VAL A 258 -8.76 -18.43 -0.97
N ASP A 259 -7.47 -18.70 -1.21
CA ASP A 259 -6.37 -18.04 -0.50
C ASP A 259 -6.31 -16.55 -0.85
N VAL A 260 -6.47 -16.22 -2.13
CA VAL A 260 -6.44 -14.84 -2.65
C VAL A 260 -7.60 -14.04 -2.06
N LEU A 261 -8.82 -14.57 -2.16
CA LEU A 261 -10.02 -13.92 -1.64
C LEU A 261 -9.96 -13.75 -0.12
N ALA A 262 -9.49 -14.76 0.61
CA ALA A 262 -9.32 -14.67 2.05
C ALA A 262 -8.25 -13.65 2.43
N GLY A 263 -7.13 -13.58 1.70
CA GLY A 263 -6.11 -12.54 1.89
C GLY A 263 -6.67 -11.13 1.70
N PHE A 264 -7.45 -10.91 0.63
CA PHE A 264 -8.12 -9.63 0.40
C PHE A 264 -9.14 -9.30 1.48
N ALA A 265 -9.91 -10.27 1.97
CA ALA A 265 -10.86 -10.08 3.06
C ALA A 265 -10.17 -9.71 4.38
N VAL A 266 -9.05 -10.36 4.70
CA VAL A 266 -8.21 -10.03 5.86
C VAL A 266 -7.72 -8.59 5.78
N ALA A 267 -7.19 -8.17 4.62
CA ALA A 267 -6.73 -6.79 4.40
C ALA A 267 -7.88 -5.76 4.50
N GLY A 268 -9.03 -6.04 3.90
CA GLY A 268 -10.22 -5.18 3.98
C GLY A 268 -10.69 -5.01 5.43
N THR A 269 -10.67 -6.09 6.21
CA THR A 269 -11.03 -6.08 7.63
C THR A 269 -10.03 -5.26 8.43
N ALA A 270 -8.72 -5.47 8.23
CA ALA A 270 -7.67 -4.70 8.88
C ALA A 270 -7.81 -3.18 8.62
N TRP A 271 -8.01 -2.80 7.35
CA TRP A 271 -8.24 -1.41 6.98
C TRP A 271 -9.50 -0.84 7.64
N TRP A 272 -10.61 -1.57 7.63
CA TRP A 272 -11.86 -1.13 8.23
C TRP A 272 -11.73 -0.90 9.74
N VAL A 273 -11.09 -1.83 10.47
CA VAL A 273 -10.84 -1.70 11.92
C VAL A 273 -9.99 -0.46 12.23
N VAL A 274 -8.93 -0.21 11.44
CA VAL A 274 -7.97 0.85 11.74
C VAL A 274 -8.45 2.22 11.28
N PHE A 275 -9.00 2.33 10.08
CA PHE A 275 -9.28 3.62 9.44
C PHE A 275 -10.77 4.00 9.49
N ARG A 276 -11.72 3.08 9.29
CA ARG A 276 -13.15 3.42 9.41
C ARG A 276 -13.58 3.59 10.86
N ARG A 277 -13.44 2.56 11.70
CA ARG A 277 -13.79 2.63 13.13
C ARG A 277 -12.95 3.67 13.88
N GLY A 278 -11.69 3.85 13.48
CA GLY A 278 -10.81 4.88 14.04
C GLY A 278 -11.28 6.32 13.77
N ARG A 279 -12.01 6.57 12.67
CA ARG A 279 -12.63 7.87 12.38
C ARG A 279 -13.91 8.08 13.19
N GLU A 280 -14.76 7.06 13.28
CA GLU A 280 -16.00 7.10 14.07
C GLU A 280 -15.73 7.39 15.55
N ARG A 281 -14.73 6.72 16.15
CA ARG A 281 -14.33 6.96 17.56
C ARG A 281 -13.76 8.36 17.79
N ALA A 282 -13.00 8.89 16.83
CA ALA A 282 -12.47 10.24 16.94
C ALA A 282 -13.58 11.30 16.84
N GLY A 283 -14.56 11.10 15.95
CA GLY A 283 -15.74 11.96 15.84
C GLY A 283 -16.69 11.85 17.04
N ALA A 284 -16.73 10.71 17.73
CA ALA A 284 -17.51 10.56 18.97
C ALA A 284 -16.87 11.27 20.18
N TYR A 285 -15.54 11.38 20.23
CA TYR A 285 -14.83 12.07 21.31
C TYR A 285 -14.78 13.59 21.11
N TRP A 286 -14.83 14.04 19.85
CA TRP A 286 -14.90 15.46 19.49
C TRP A 286 -16.15 15.70 18.63
N PRO A 287 -17.36 15.77 19.22
CA PRO A 287 -18.53 16.19 18.48
C PRO A 287 -18.24 17.59 17.91
N GLU A 288 -18.32 17.72 16.59
CA GLU A 288 -18.28 19.02 15.91
C GLU A 288 -19.19 20.00 16.67
N PRO A 289 -18.69 21.19 17.07
CA PRO A 289 -19.56 22.19 17.66
C PRO A 289 -20.68 22.45 16.65
N SER A 290 -21.93 22.25 17.07
CA SER A 290 -23.08 22.53 16.24
C SER A 290 -22.95 23.93 15.67
N SER A 291 -22.69 24.03 14.36
CA SER A 291 -22.68 25.32 13.67
C SER A 291 -24.00 26.04 13.99
N PRO A 292 -23.99 27.32 14.39
CA PRO A 292 -25.22 28.05 14.66
C PRO A 292 -25.93 28.31 13.33
N ARG A 293 -26.71 27.35 12.86
CA ARG A 293 -27.70 27.58 11.81
C ARG A 293 -28.89 28.31 12.43
N SER A 294 -28.87 29.63 12.26
CA SER A 294 -30.03 30.46 11.93
C SER A 294 -31.38 30.02 12.50
N ASN A 295 -31.64 30.29 13.78
CA ASN A 295 -33.00 30.57 14.24
C ASN A 295 -33.29 32.06 14.02
N ALA A 296 -33.41 32.44 12.74
CA ALA A 296 -33.94 33.73 12.32
C ALA A 296 -35.08 33.46 11.34
N ALA A 297 -36.21 33.01 11.88
CA ALA A 297 -37.54 33.18 11.29
C ALA A 297 -38.56 32.53 12.22
N HIS A 298 -39.20 33.33 13.07
CA HIS A 298 -40.64 33.35 13.34
C HIS A 298 -40.92 34.33 14.49
N SER A 299 -40.92 35.62 14.18
CA SER A 299 -41.79 36.57 14.87
C SER A 299 -42.45 37.46 13.82
N SER A 300 -43.69 37.12 13.53
CA SER A 300 -44.64 37.90 12.76
C SER A 300 -44.83 39.29 13.34
N SER A 301 -44.64 40.33 12.53
CA SER A 301 -45.28 41.63 12.74
C SER A 301 -45.97 42.04 11.44
N GLY A 302 -47.16 41.48 11.26
CA GLY A 302 -48.14 41.94 10.29
C GLY A 302 -48.72 43.28 10.73
N ILE A 303 -48.78 44.18 9.77
CA ILE A 303 -49.27 45.55 9.83
C ILE A 303 -50.74 45.57 10.30
N GLY A 304 -51.00 46.26 11.41
CA GLY A 304 -52.32 46.58 11.94
C GLY A 304 -52.53 48.08 12.01
N LYS A 305 -53.64 48.53 11.42
CA LYS A 305 -54.11 49.90 11.21
C LYS A 305 -54.42 50.68 12.50
N VAL A 306 -54.23 52.01 12.39
CA VAL A 306 -55.02 53.13 12.97
C VAL A 306 -54.86 53.43 14.48
N CYS A 307 -54.30 54.61 14.79
CA CYS A 307 -55.05 55.68 15.45
C CYS A 307 -54.35 57.06 15.39
N SER A 308 -55.20 58.08 15.36
CA SER A 308 -54.97 59.53 15.20
C SER A 308 -54.50 60.23 16.48
N ALA A 309 -53.70 61.31 16.33
CA ALA A 309 -53.75 62.61 17.04
C ALA A 309 -52.36 63.27 16.97
N ALA A 310 -52.16 64.30 16.15
CA ALA A 310 -52.30 65.73 16.49
C ALA A 310 -51.14 66.29 17.35
N GLY A 311 -50.44 67.32 16.84
CA GLY A 311 -49.73 68.27 17.68
C GLY A 311 -48.35 68.73 17.21
N ASN A 312 -48.34 69.86 16.49
CA ASN A 312 -47.35 70.95 16.50
C ASN A 312 -45.89 70.73 16.03
N ALA A 313 -45.58 71.45 14.94
CA ALA A 313 -44.28 71.97 14.53
C ALA A 313 -43.76 73.06 15.52
N PRO A 314 -42.69 73.84 15.20
CA PRO A 314 -41.45 73.57 14.45
C PRO A 314 -40.21 73.99 15.29
N ALA A 315 -39.00 73.89 14.73
CA ALA A 315 -38.06 75.03 14.54
C ALA A 315 -36.58 74.64 14.63
N ARG A 316 -35.85 75.04 13.57
CA ARG A 316 -34.52 75.71 13.58
C ARG A 316 -33.31 74.89 14.10
N THR A 317 -32.08 75.04 13.61
CA THR A 317 -31.43 75.85 12.58
C THR A 317 -29.99 75.31 12.42
N SER A 318 -29.49 75.34 11.18
CA SER A 318 -28.14 75.73 10.74
C SER A 318 -26.86 75.19 11.41
N SER A 319 -25.98 74.69 10.52
CA SER A 319 -24.53 74.98 10.41
C SER A 319 -23.62 74.77 11.62
N GLN A 320 -22.65 73.86 11.50
CA GLN A 320 -21.33 74.11 10.92
C GLN A 320 -20.76 72.80 10.35
#